data_AF-A0A534A083-F1
#
_entry.id   AF-A0A534A083-F1
#
_cell.length_a   1.000
_cell.length_b   1.000
_cell.length_c   1.000
_cell.angle_alpha   90.00
_cell.angle_beta   90.00
_cell.angle_gamma   90.00
#
_symmetry.space_group_name_H-M   'P 1'
#
loop_
_entity.id
_entity.type
_entity.pdbx_description
1 polymer ?
#
loop_
_entity_poly.entity_id
_entity_poly.type
_entity_poly.pdbx_seq_one_letter_code
_entity_poly.pdbx_strand_id
1 'polypeptide(L)'
;MSYINKTLLPDEKVIYSSHPHWIVFFRSWAILIVIAAFLLIGARPTLLIIGFFSLLALIVCLSGLIVYYSSEFGITDKRVVMKSGFISRVAFENSLDRIEGVEISQSILGRILDYGSIRIRGVSGTNELFSAVCHPFRFRYKVLEEIERQKKAK
;
A
#
# COMPACT_ATOMS: atom_id res chain seq x y z
N MET A 1 -17.09 -5.37 2.72
CA MET A 1 -17.33 -3.96 3.14
C MET A 1 -16.00 -3.38 3.60
N SER A 2 -15.59 -2.25 3.02
CA SER A 2 -14.34 -1.55 3.38
C SER A 2 -14.35 -1.15 4.86
N TYR A 3 -13.19 -1.27 5.53
CA TYR A 3 -12.99 -0.86 6.92
C TYR A 3 -13.36 0.60 7.14
N ILE A 4 -12.99 1.46 6.18
CA ILE A 4 -13.23 2.91 6.26
C ILE A 4 -14.72 3.20 6.45
N ASN A 5 -15.58 2.54 5.68
CA ASN A 5 -17.04 2.74 5.76
C ASN A 5 -17.66 2.30 7.11
N LYS A 6 -16.98 1.45 7.88
CA LYS A 6 -17.47 0.97 9.19
C LYS A 6 -17.07 1.89 10.34
N THR A 7 -16.02 2.69 10.15
CA THR A 7 -15.43 3.54 11.21
C THR A 7 -15.73 5.02 10.99
N LEU A 8 -16.60 5.36 10.02
CA LEU A 8 -17.03 6.73 9.75
C LEU A 8 -17.75 7.33 10.96
N LEU A 9 -17.40 8.58 11.28
CA LEU A 9 -18.16 9.39 12.23
C LEU A 9 -19.53 9.81 11.62
N PRO A 10 -20.51 10.22 12.45
CA PRO A 10 -21.90 10.48 12.01
C PRO A 10 -22.13 11.53 10.91
N ASP A 11 -21.11 12.26 10.46
CA ASP A 11 -21.17 13.23 9.35
C ASP A 11 -19.92 13.14 8.44
N GLU A 12 -19.15 12.06 8.54
CA GLU A 12 -17.91 11.90 7.79
C GLU A 12 -18.19 11.21 6.44
N LYS A 13 -17.63 11.76 5.36
CA LYS A 13 -17.78 11.23 4.00
C LYS A 13 -16.44 10.81 3.43
N VAL A 14 -16.42 9.63 2.80
CA VAL A 14 -15.25 9.16 2.05
C VAL A 14 -15.16 9.91 0.73
N ILE A 15 -14.07 10.63 0.53
CA ILE A 15 -13.82 11.43 -0.67
C ILE A 15 -13.03 10.60 -1.68
N TYR A 16 -12.04 9.85 -1.19
CA TYR A 16 -11.19 9.04 -2.03
C TYR A 16 -10.83 7.74 -1.32
N SER A 17 -10.81 6.65 -2.06
CA SER A 17 -10.32 5.36 -1.59
C SER A 17 -9.31 4.83 -2.60
N SER A 18 -8.21 4.30 -2.09
CA SER A 18 -7.16 3.67 -2.88
C SER A 18 -6.80 2.32 -2.29
N HIS A 19 -6.20 1.50 -3.12
CA HIS A 19 -5.76 0.16 -2.77
C HIS A 19 -4.25 0.02 -2.99
N PRO A 20 -3.61 -0.93 -2.31
CA PRO A 20 -2.25 -1.33 -2.66
C PRO A 20 -2.15 -1.72 -4.13
N HIS A 21 -1.00 -1.46 -4.73
CA HIS A 21 -0.69 -1.81 -6.09
C HIS A 21 -0.30 -3.28 -6.17
N TRP A 22 -0.68 -3.95 -7.25
CA TRP A 22 -0.39 -5.37 -7.49
C TRP A 22 1.12 -5.68 -7.54
N ILE A 23 1.99 -4.67 -7.58
CA ILE A 23 3.44 -4.82 -7.45
C ILE A 23 3.86 -5.48 -6.12
N VAL A 24 2.99 -5.51 -5.10
CA VAL A 24 3.24 -6.31 -3.88
C VAL A 24 3.51 -7.78 -4.23
N PHE A 25 2.95 -8.29 -5.33
CA PHE A 25 3.19 -9.65 -5.84
C PHE A 25 4.49 -9.79 -6.64
N PHE A 26 5.14 -8.71 -7.06
CA PHE A 26 6.30 -8.76 -7.94
C PHE A 26 7.43 -9.61 -7.35
N ARG A 27 7.61 -9.58 -6.02
CA ARG A 27 8.63 -10.39 -5.35
C ARG A 27 8.37 -11.90 -5.48
N SER A 28 7.10 -12.31 -5.49
CA SER A 28 6.71 -13.70 -5.75
C SER A 28 6.97 -14.11 -7.20
N TRP A 29 6.65 -13.23 -8.15
CA TRP A 29 6.90 -13.47 -9.58
C TRP A 29 8.40 -13.58 -9.88
N ALA A 30 9.23 -12.74 -9.25
CA ALA A 30 10.68 -12.80 -9.41
C ALA A 30 11.26 -14.16 -8.99
N ILE A 31 10.81 -14.73 -7.87
CA ILE A 31 11.24 -16.05 -7.40
C ILE A 31 10.83 -17.14 -8.42
N LEU A 32 9.59 -17.10 -8.92
CA LEU A 32 9.12 -18.06 -9.93
C LEU A 32 9.90 -17.98 -11.24
N ILE A 33 10.23 -16.77 -11.70
CA ILE A 33 11.03 -16.56 -12.91
C ILE A 33 12.44 -17.13 -12.75
N VAL A 34 13.07 -16.95 -11.59
CA VAL A 34 14.40 -17.51 -11.32
C VAL A 34 14.37 -19.04 -11.36
N ILE A 35 13.35 -19.67 -10.78
CA ILE A 35 13.16 -21.13 -10.83
C ILE A 35 12.97 -21.59 -12.28
N ALA A 36 12.11 -20.91 -13.03
CA ALA A 36 11.83 -21.23 -14.43
C ALA A 36 13.09 -21.10 -15.30
N ALA A 37 13.89 -20.04 -15.10
CA ALA A 37 15.16 -19.85 -15.81
C ALA A 37 16.16 -20.98 -15.52
N PHE A 38 16.29 -21.41 -14.27
CA PHE A 38 17.14 -22.55 -13.89
C PHE A 38 16.72 -23.85 -14.58
N LEU A 39 15.41 -24.11 -14.67
CA LEU A 39 14.88 -25.29 -15.37
C LEU A 39 15.13 -25.22 -16.89
N LEU A 40 15.01 -24.04 -17.50
CA LEU A 40 15.24 -23.82 -18.93
C LEU A 40 16.70 -23.97 -19.36
N ILE A 41 17.66 -23.63 -18.49
CA ILE A 41 19.11 -23.76 -18.75
C ILE A 41 19.57 -25.24 -18.67
N GLY A 42 18.66 -26.17 -18.38
CA GLY A 42 18.97 -27.61 -18.32
C GLY A 42 19.69 -28.04 -17.05
N ALA A 43 19.76 -27.16 -16.04
CA ALA A 43 20.06 -27.60 -14.69
C ALA A 43 19.00 -28.66 -14.31
N ARG A 44 19.43 -29.76 -13.72
CA ARG A 44 18.53 -30.78 -13.14
C ARG A 44 18.51 -30.58 -11.62
N PRO A 45 17.88 -29.51 -11.11
CA PRO A 45 17.70 -29.38 -9.68
C PRO A 45 16.97 -30.63 -9.18
N THR A 46 17.43 -31.18 -8.07
CA THR A 46 16.74 -32.29 -7.42
C THR A 46 15.31 -31.87 -7.08
N LEU A 47 14.38 -32.83 -7.04
CA LEU A 47 12.98 -32.58 -6.70
C LEU A 47 12.83 -31.82 -5.36
N LEU A 48 13.77 -32.01 -4.43
CA LEU A 48 13.86 -31.28 -3.16
C LEU A 48 14.07 -29.77 -3.35
N ILE A 49 14.94 -29.38 -4.28
CA ILE A 49 15.22 -27.95 -4.57
C ILE A 49 13.98 -27.31 -5.20
N ILE A 50 13.37 -27.96 -6.18
CA ILE A 50 12.15 -27.47 -6.82
C ILE A 50 11.02 -27.32 -5.80
N GLY A 51 10.82 -28.34 -4.96
CA GLY A 51 9.82 -28.33 -3.90
C GLY A 51 10.04 -27.20 -2.89
N PHE A 52 11.28 -27.00 -2.43
CA PHE A 52 11.62 -25.95 -1.48
C PHE A 52 11.35 -24.54 -2.05
N PHE A 53 11.83 -24.25 -3.26
CA PHE A 53 11.63 -22.94 -3.88
C PHE A 53 10.18 -22.69 -4.28
N SER A 54 9.45 -23.71 -4.71
CA SER A 54 8.01 -23.62 -4.97
C SER A 54 7.23 -23.31 -3.68
N LEU A 55 7.58 -23.96 -2.57
CA LEU A 55 6.97 -23.69 -1.26
C LEU A 55 7.29 -22.26 -0.80
N LEU A 56 8.54 -21.82 -0.97
CA LEU A 56 8.94 -20.45 -0.64
C LEU A 56 8.18 -19.42 -1.47
N ALA A 57 8.04 -19.64 -2.78
CA ALA A 57 7.27 -18.77 -3.66
C ALA A 57 5.79 -18.70 -3.24
N LEU A 58 5.21 -19.85 -2.86
CA LEU A 58 3.84 -19.94 -2.34
C LEU A 58 3.69 -19.10 -1.06
N ILE A 59 4.59 -19.26 -0.09
CA ILE A 59 4.56 -18.52 1.18
C ILE A 59 4.68 -17.01 0.93
N VAL A 60 5.61 -16.59 0.07
CA VAL A 60 5.77 -15.16 -0.26
C VAL A 60 4.53 -14.62 -0.99
N CYS A 61 3.95 -15.40 -1.92
CA CYS A 61 2.71 -15.03 -2.62
C CYS A 61 1.53 -14.90 -1.65
N LEU A 62 1.36 -15.84 -0.72
CA LEU A 62 0.36 -15.75 0.34
C LEU A 62 0.57 -14.50 1.19
N SER A 63 1.81 -14.21 1.59
CA SER A 63 2.12 -13.01 2.36
C SER A 63 1.74 -11.72 1.62
N GLY A 64 2.02 -11.64 0.31
CA GLY A 64 1.63 -10.52 -0.54
C GLY A 64 0.12 -10.41 -0.70
N LEU A 65 -0.59 -11.54 -0.84
CA LEU A 65 -2.05 -11.59 -0.94
C LEU A 65 -2.67 -11.03 0.33
N ILE A 66 -2.17 -11.48 1.47
CA ILE A 66 -2.61 -11.02 2.77
C ILE A 66 -2.42 -9.50 2.87
N VAL A 67 -1.26 -8.95 2.53
CA VAL A 67 -1.02 -7.49 2.56
C VAL A 67 -1.94 -6.74 1.60
N TYR A 68 -2.10 -7.23 0.38
CA TYR A 68 -2.92 -6.60 -0.66
C TYR A 68 -4.40 -6.53 -0.25
N TYR A 69 -4.96 -7.60 0.29
CA TYR A 69 -6.36 -7.65 0.72
C TYR A 69 -6.61 -7.02 2.08
N SER A 70 -5.60 -6.98 2.95
CA SER A 70 -5.76 -6.45 4.30
C SER A 70 -5.51 -4.95 4.40
N SER A 71 -4.81 -4.36 3.44
CA SER A 71 -4.47 -2.95 3.44
C SER A 71 -5.50 -2.12 2.66
N GLU A 72 -5.93 -1.01 3.25
CA GLU A 72 -6.91 -0.10 2.67
C GLU A 72 -6.47 1.34 2.94
N PHE A 73 -6.53 2.20 1.91
CA PHE A 73 -6.17 3.61 2.02
C PHE A 73 -7.39 4.48 1.73
N GLY A 74 -7.70 5.41 2.61
CA GLY A 74 -8.87 6.26 2.54
C GLY A 74 -8.56 7.70 2.88
N ILE A 75 -9.20 8.62 2.17
CA ILE A 75 -9.22 10.05 2.49
C ILE A 75 -10.69 10.40 2.74
N THR A 76 -10.96 10.94 3.92
CA THR A 76 -12.27 11.48 4.28
C THR A 76 -12.22 13.01 4.32
N ASP A 77 -13.36 13.63 4.57
CA ASP A 77 -13.49 15.07 4.81
C ASP A 77 -12.84 15.54 6.11
N LYS A 78 -12.40 14.62 6.99
CA LYS A 78 -11.83 14.96 8.32
C LYS A 78 -10.41 14.46 8.52
N ARG A 79 -10.10 13.26 8.00
CA ARG A 79 -8.84 12.56 8.28
C ARG A 79 -8.37 11.72 7.10
N VAL A 80 -7.10 11.36 7.13
CA VAL A 80 -6.53 10.30 6.29
C VAL A 80 -6.50 9.02 7.11
N VAL A 81 -7.03 7.94 6.54
CA VAL A 81 -7.07 6.61 7.13
C VAL A 81 -6.24 5.67 6.28
N MET A 82 -5.23 5.05 6.88
CA MET A 82 -4.42 4.04 6.23
C MET A 82 -4.34 2.80 7.12
N LYS A 83 -4.97 1.73 6.67
CA LYS A 83 -4.98 0.44 7.36
C LYS A 83 -4.00 -0.50 6.70
N SER A 84 -3.25 -1.24 7.50
CA SER A 84 -2.39 -2.33 7.06
C SER A 84 -2.48 -3.53 8.01
N GLY A 85 -2.31 -4.74 7.47
CA GLY A 85 -2.20 -5.98 8.24
C GLY A 85 -3.52 -6.76 8.41
N PHE A 86 -3.38 -8.08 8.54
CA PHE A 86 -4.48 -9.05 8.52
C PHE A 86 -4.86 -9.59 9.90
N ILE A 87 -3.89 -10.17 10.62
CA ILE A 87 -4.05 -10.69 11.99
C ILE A 87 -3.87 -9.54 12.99
N SER A 88 -2.69 -8.92 12.99
CA SER A 88 -2.47 -7.64 13.65
C SER A 88 -2.82 -6.54 12.66
N ARG A 89 -3.87 -5.78 12.97
CA ARG A 89 -4.35 -4.67 12.14
C ARG A 89 -3.82 -3.39 12.74
N VAL A 90 -3.00 -2.68 11.99
CA VAL A 90 -2.54 -1.34 12.35
C VAL A 90 -3.32 -0.36 11.50
N ALA A 91 -4.12 0.49 12.15
CA ALA A 91 -4.83 1.57 11.51
C ALA A 91 -4.15 2.88 11.89
N PHE A 92 -3.60 3.56 10.89
CA PHE A 92 -3.10 4.91 11.02
C PHE A 92 -4.20 5.87 10.64
N GLU A 93 -4.61 6.70 11.60
CA GLU A 93 -5.63 7.72 11.39
C GLU A 93 -5.06 9.05 11.84
N ASN A 94 -4.98 10.00 10.92
CA ASN A 94 -4.47 11.33 11.23
C ASN A 94 -5.39 12.39 10.63
N SER A 95 -5.81 13.34 11.46
CA SER A 95 -6.66 14.45 11.04
C SER A 95 -5.95 15.30 10.00
N LEU A 96 -6.71 15.79 9.01
CA LEU A 96 -6.14 16.57 7.90
C LEU A 96 -5.44 17.85 8.37
N ASP A 97 -5.91 18.45 9.46
CA ASP A 97 -5.32 19.64 10.10
C ASP A 97 -4.00 19.36 10.84
N ARG A 98 -3.70 18.09 11.13
CA ARG A 98 -2.48 17.64 11.80
C ARG A 98 -1.45 17.02 10.86
N ILE A 99 -1.67 17.09 9.55
CA ILE A 99 -0.71 16.66 8.53
C ILE A 99 0.22 17.84 8.21
N GLU A 100 1.50 17.67 8.49
CA GLU A 100 2.53 18.67 8.14
C GLU A 100 3.00 18.53 6.70
N GLY A 101 3.06 17.29 6.22
CA GLY A 101 3.58 17.02 4.88
C GLY A 101 3.29 15.62 4.39
N VAL A 102 3.12 15.52 3.08
CA VAL A 102 2.99 14.26 2.35
C VAL A 102 4.13 14.16 1.34
N GLU A 103 5.03 13.21 1.57
CA GLU A 103 6.18 12.95 0.71
C GLU A 103 5.90 11.70 -0.15
N ILE A 104 6.25 11.77 -1.44
CA ILE A 104 6.09 10.66 -2.38
C ILE A 104 7.48 10.22 -2.82
N SER A 105 7.70 8.91 -2.81
CA SER A 105 8.87 8.28 -3.41
C SER A 105 8.43 7.30 -4.50
N GLN A 106 8.88 7.52 -5.73
CA GLN A 106 8.66 6.63 -6.87
C GLN A 106 9.99 6.30 -7.54
N SER A 107 10.23 5.01 -7.76
CA SER A 107 11.31 4.53 -8.63
C SER A 107 10.96 4.77 -10.10
N ILE A 108 11.93 4.57 -11.00
CA ILE A 108 11.70 4.69 -12.45
C ILE A 108 10.58 3.75 -12.91
N LEU A 109 10.62 2.48 -12.46
CA LEU A 109 9.56 1.51 -12.72
C LEU A 109 8.23 1.93 -12.08
N GLY A 110 8.28 2.54 -10.88
CA GLY A 110 7.12 3.12 -10.21
C GLY A 110 6.44 4.23 -10.99
N ARG A 111 7.19 5.04 -11.76
CA ARG A 111 6.61 6.06 -12.64
C ARG A 111 5.92 5.44 -13.86
N ILE A 112 6.50 4.39 -14.44
CA ILE A 112 5.94 3.71 -15.62
C ILE A 112 4.65 2.96 -15.24
N LEU A 113 4.66 2.30 -14.08
CA LEU A 113 3.55 1.48 -13.59
C LEU A 113 2.61 2.23 -12.62
N ASP A 114 2.82 3.54 -12.44
CA ASP A 114 2.10 4.44 -11.52
C ASP A 114 1.86 3.91 -10.09
N TYR A 115 2.93 3.41 -9.47
CA TYR A 115 2.95 3.04 -8.06
C TYR A 115 4.09 3.73 -7.32
N GLY A 116 3.96 3.90 -6.01
CA GLY A 116 5.02 4.46 -5.19
C GLY A 116 4.82 4.23 -3.71
N SER A 117 5.66 4.86 -2.92
CA SER A 117 5.51 4.93 -1.48
C SER A 117 5.11 6.34 -1.07
N ILE A 118 4.20 6.43 -0.10
CA ILE A 118 3.73 7.68 0.49
C ILE A 118 4.18 7.70 1.93
N ARG A 119 4.80 8.81 2.33
CA ARG A 119 5.18 9.07 3.72
C ARG A 119 4.35 10.25 4.24
N ILE A 120 3.62 10.02 5.32
CA ILE A 120 2.81 11.06 5.97
C ILE A 120 3.53 11.50 7.23
N ARG A 121 3.82 12.80 7.32
CA ARG A 121 4.37 13.44 8.52
C ARG A 121 3.26 14.19 9.26
N GLY A 122 3.10 13.88 10.54
CA GLY A 122 2.16 14.54 11.44
C GLY A 122 2.86 15.47 12.43
N VAL A 123 2.11 16.44 12.97
CA VAL A 123 2.61 17.50 13.87
C VAL A 123 3.31 16.97 15.13
N SER A 124 2.96 15.78 15.58
CA SER A 124 3.54 15.16 16.79
C SER A 124 4.76 14.27 16.50
N GLY A 125 5.48 14.52 15.40
CA GLY A 125 6.62 13.71 14.97
C GLY A 125 6.23 12.34 14.41
N THR A 126 4.94 12.10 14.16
CA THR A 126 4.46 10.86 13.57
C THR A 126 4.92 10.76 12.13
N ASN A 127 5.55 9.63 11.77
CA ASN A 127 6.13 9.43 10.45
C ASN A 127 5.84 8.01 9.96
N GLU A 128 4.75 7.88 9.20
CA GLU A 128 4.30 6.59 8.70
C GLU A 128 4.60 6.44 7.21
N LEU A 129 5.15 5.29 6.84
CA LEU A 129 5.51 4.96 5.46
C LEU A 129 4.61 3.86 4.93
N PHE A 130 3.88 4.18 3.86
CA PHE A 130 3.02 3.26 3.16
C PHE A 130 3.60 2.97 1.79
N SER A 131 3.94 1.70 1.55
CA SER A 131 4.56 1.27 0.30
C SER A 131 3.54 0.72 -0.68
N ALA A 132 3.89 0.73 -1.97
CA ALA A 132 3.08 0.20 -3.07
C ALA A 132 1.66 0.81 -3.12
N VAL A 133 1.53 2.12 -2.97
CA VAL A 133 0.25 2.83 -3.16
C VAL A 133 0.01 3.03 -4.66
N CYS A 134 -1.20 2.71 -5.13
CA CYS A 134 -1.64 3.03 -6.49
C CYS A 134 -1.81 4.55 -6.67
N HIS A 135 -1.30 5.10 -7.77
CA HIS A 135 -1.45 6.51 -8.14
C HIS A 135 -1.07 7.49 -6.99
N PRO A 136 0.16 7.44 -6.47
CA PRO A 136 0.53 8.15 -5.24
C PRO A 136 0.42 9.68 -5.36
N PHE A 137 0.65 10.23 -6.57
CA PHE A 137 0.47 11.66 -6.83
C PHE A 137 -0.99 12.09 -6.76
N ARG A 138 -1.92 11.28 -7.27
CA ARG A 138 -3.36 11.55 -7.15
C ARG A 138 -3.81 11.51 -5.70
N PHE A 139 -3.29 10.55 -4.93
CA PHE A 139 -3.55 10.48 -3.50
C PHE A 139 -3.09 11.75 -2.78
N ARG A 140 -1.84 12.18 -2.97
CA ARG A 140 -1.32 13.43 -2.38
C ARG A 140 -2.13 14.64 -2.80
N TYR A 141 -2.46 14.76 -4.08
CA TYR A 141 -3.26 15.87 -4.59
C TYR A 141 -4.60 15.96 -3.86
N LYS A 142 -5.30 14.82 -3.69
CA LYS A 142 -6.57 14.75 -2.96
C LYS A 142 -6.44 15.10 -1.48
N VAL A 143 -5.34 14.71 -0.83
CA VAL A 143 -5.07 15.12 0.56
C VAL A 143 -4.89 16.62 0.65
N LEU A 144 -4.07 17.23 -0.22
CA LEU A 144 -3.81 18.67 -0.20
C LEU A 144 -5.07 19.49 -0.53
N GLU A 145 -5.85 19.04 -1.52
CA GLU A 145 -7.13 19.63 -1.90
C GLU A 145 -8.09 19.70 -0.70
N GLU A 146 -8.20 18.62 0.08
CA GLU A 146 -9.09 18.60 1.23
C GLU A 146 -8.57 19.41 2.42
N ILE A 147 -7.25 19.45 2.63
CA ILE A 147 -6.63 20.35 3.62
C ILE A 147 -6.96 21.81 3.29
N GLU A 148 -6.85 22.22 2.02
CA GLU A 148 -7.21 23.58 1.60
C GLU A 148 -8.70 23.86 1.75
N ARG A 149 -9.55 22.86 1.43
CA ARG A 149 -10.99 22.98 1.59
C ARG A 149 -11.40 23.20 3.04
N GLN A 150 -10.82 22.45 3.97
CA GLN A 150 -11.05 22.64 5.40
C GLN A 150 -10.59 24.02 5.89
N LYS A 151 -9.46 24.52 5.39
CA LYS A 151 -8.96 25.86 5.74
C LYS A 151 -9.90 26.98 5.27
N LYS A 152 -10.57 26.81 4.13
CA LYS A 152 -11.54 27.79 3.60
C LYS A 152 -12.91 27.74 4.29
N ALA A 153 -13.25 26.61 4.91
CA ALA A 153 -14.52 26.42 5.61
C ALA A 153 -14.49 26.91 7.07
N LYS A 154 -13.29 27.18 7.60
CA LYS A 154 -13.08 27.84 8.91
C LYS A 154 -13.01 29.35 8.73
#